data_AF-J9DHP9-F1
#
_entry.id   AF-J9DHP9-F1
#
_cell.length_a   1.000
_cell.length_b   1.000
_cell.length_c   1.000
_cell.angle_alpha   90.00
_cell.angle_beta   90.00
_cell.angle_gamma   90.00
#
_symmetry.space_group_name_H-M   'P 1'
#
loop_
_entity.id
_entity.type
_entity.pdbx_description
1 polymer ?
#
loop_
_entity_poly.entity_id
_entity_poly.type
_entity_poly.pdbx_seq_one_letter_code
_entity_poly.pdbx_strand_id
1 'polypeptide(L)'
;MNETQANNIRHNLWIFRLRRKIPRHIFVRDIMSVQAYREIEYGHEAISPDMLKKFIEKYDLKRKHLTAAPNFASLLDHPTRKLIEYQRVAMSSTQRKHLMHFLRDFLPRTY
;
A
#
# COMPACT_ATOMS: atom_id res chain seq x y z
N MET A 1 -17.41 0.29 -11.71
CA MET A 1 -16.48 0.99 -10.79
C MET A 1 -15.70 1.99 -11.63
N ASN A 2 -15.58 3.24 -11.21
CA ASN A 2 -14.83 4.23 -12.00
C ASN A 2 -13.33 4.18 -11.69
N GLU A 3 -12.52 4.83 -12.51
CA GLU A 3 -11.06 4.82 -12.43
C GLU A 3 -10.54 5.37 -11.10
N THR A 4 -11.10 6.49 -10.62
CA THR A 4 -10.75 7.08 -9.32
C THR A 4 -10.98 6.11 -8.16
N GLN A 5 -12.12 5.41 -8.15
CA GLN A 5 -12.42 4.41 -7.13
C GLN A 5 -11.46 3.21 -7.21
N ALA A 6 -11.15 2.74 -8.42
CA ALA A 6 -10.19 1.65 -8.62
C ALA A 6 -8.80 2.04 -8.07
N ASN A 7 -8.34 3.26 -8.36
CA ASN A 7 -7.09 3.81 -7.84
C ASN A 7 -7.13 3.92 -6.32
N ASN A 8 -8.20 4.49 -5.74
CA ASN A 8 -8.35 4.58 -4.29
C ASN A 8 -8.31 3.21 -3.62
N ILE A 9 -8.99 2.21 -4.18
CA ILE A 9 -8.99 0.85 -3.64
C ILE A 9 -7.57 0.26 -3.67
N ARG A 10 -6.89 0.33 -4.81
CA ARG A 10 -5.48 -0.07 -4.95
C ARG A 10 -4.62 0.56 -3.86
N HIS A 11 -4.76 1.87 -3.69
CA HIS A 11 -3.99 2.64 -2.72
C HIS A 11 -4.27 2.22 -1.28
N ASN A 12 -5.54 2.11 -0.91
CA ASN A 12 -5.96 1.76 0.43
C ASN A 12 -5.64 0.30 0.80
N LEU A 13 -5.70 -0.64 -0.15
CA LEU A 13 -5.26 -2.02 0.05
C LEU A 13 -3.76 -2.09 0.36
N TRP A 14 -2.94 -1.35 -0.39
CA TRP A 14 -1.50 -1.26 -0.14
C TRP A 14 -1.22 -0.68 1.26
N ILE A 15 -1.86 0.44 1.63
CA ILE A 15 -1.72 1.07 2.95
C ILE A 15 -2.13 0.10 4.07
N PHE A 16 -3.26 -0.59 3.90
CA PHE A 16 -3.77 -1.57 4.86
C PHE A 16 -2.73 -2.66 5.14
N ARG A 17 -2.23 -3.28 4.07
CA ARG A 17 -1.21 -4.34 4.13
C ARG A 17 0.05 -3.83 4.81
N LEU A 18 0.49 -2.64 4.41
CA LEU A 18 1.69 -2.01 4.95
C LEU A 18 1.54 -1.77 6.45
N ARG A 19 0.48 -1.10 6.94
CA ARG A 19 0.30 -0.83 8.38
C ARG A 19 0.40 -2.08 9.24
N ARG A 20 -0.16 -3.20 8.76
CA ARG A 20 -0.17 -4.50 9.47
C ARG A 20 1.08 -5.36 9.24
N LYS A 21 2.06 -4.88 8.48
CA LYS A 21 3.30 -5.62 8.15
C LYS A 21 3.03 -6.97 7.48
N ILE A 22 1.96 -7.08 6.69
CA ILE A 22 1.59 -8.34 6.02
C ILE A 22 2.39 -8.45 4.71
N PRO A 23 3.17 -9.53 4.49
CA PRO A 23 3.81 -9.78 3.20
C PRO A 23 2.78 -10.01 2.10
N ARG A 24 3.08 -9.63 0.84
CA ARG A 24 2.15 -9.79 -0.28
C ARG A 24 1.58 -11.21 -0.40
N HIS A 25 2.44 -12.23 -0.32
CA HIS A 25 2.03 -13.63 -0.46
C HIS A 25 1.04 -14.10 0.62
N ILE A 26 1.17 -13.59 1.85
CA ILE A 26 0.18 -13.83 2.92
C ILE A 26 -1.09 -13.02 2.65
N PHE A 27 -0.92 -11.77 2.23
CA PHE A 27 -2.01 -10.84 2.01
C PHE A 27 -3.03 -11.37 0.99
N VAL A 28 -2.54 -11.95 -0.10
CA VAL A 28 -3.35 -12.40 -1.23
C VAL A 28 -3.73 -13.88 -1.18
N ARG A 29 -3.22 -14.62 -0.19
CA ARG A 29 -3.43 -16.06 -0.05
C ARG A 29 -4.94 -16.37 -0.13
N ASP A 30 -5.31 -17.40 -0.88
CA ASP A 30 -6.69 -17.86 -1.07
C ASP A 30 -7.62 -16.86 -1.81
N ILE A 31 -7.09 -15.71 -2.24
CA ILE A 31 -7.81 -14.71 -3.04
C ILE A 31 -7.34 -14.75 -4.48
N MET A 32 -6.03 -14.55 -4.70
CA MET A 32 -5.41 -14.46 -6.02
C MET A 32 -3.92 -14.80 -5.96
N SER A 33 -3.28 -14.92 -7.13
CA SER A 33 -1.84 -15.09 -7.21
C SER A 33 -1.10 -13.81 -6.79
N VAL A 34 0.13 -13.97 -6.28
CA VAL A 34 0.97 -12.82 -5.89
C VAL A 34 1.28 -11.93 -7.08
N GLN A 35 1.44 -12.52 -8.27
CA GLN A 35 1.73 -11.77 -9.48
C GLN A 35 0.53 -10.93 -9.92
N ALA A 36 -0.68 -11.49 -9.95
CA ALA A 36 -1.89 -10.72 -10.27
C ALA A 36 -2.07 -9.53 -9.30
N TYR A 37 -1.81 -9.74 -8.01
CA TYR A 37 -1.85 -8.64 -7.05
C TYR A 37 -0.78 -7.57 -7.28
N ARG A 38 0.40 -7.92 -7.81
CA ARG A 38 1.43 -6.93 -8.16
C ARG A 38 0.96 -6.03 -9.30
N GLU A 39 0.33 -6.59 -10.33
CA GLU A 39 -0.23 -5.80 -11.43
C GLU A 39 -1.28 -4.80 -10.93
N ILE A 40 -2.14 -5.26 -9.99
CA ILE A 40 -3.09 -4.38 -9.31
C ILE A 40 -2.37 -3.32 -8.48
N GLU A 41 -1.41 -3.70 -7.63
CA GLU A 41 -0.71 -2.80 -6.71
C GLU A 41 0.09 -1.72 -7.46
N TYR A 42 0.69 -2.06 -8.60
CA TYR A 42 1.41 -1.16 -9.50
C TYR A 42 0.48 -0.31 -10.37
N GLY A 43 -0.81 -0.68 -10.45
CA GLY A 43 -1.83 0.06 -11.18
C GLY A 43 -1.88 -0.25 -12.67
N HIS A 44 -1.32 -1.38 -13.09
CA HIS A 44 -1.48 -1.89 -14.44
C HIS A 44 -2.88 -2.50 -14.63
N GLU A 45 -3.45 -3.07 -13.55
CA GLU A 45 -4.78 -3.66 -13.56
C GLU A 45 -5.67 -3.10 -12.45
N ALA A 46 -6.98 -3.03 -12.70
CA ALA A 46 -7.97 -2.75 -11.67
C ALA A 46 -8.37 -4.05 -10.95
N ILE A 47 -8.61 -3.97 -9.65
CA ILE A 47 -9.15 -5.13 -8.91
C ILE A 47 -10.57 -5.45 -9.37
N SER A 48 -10.84 -6.72 -9.66
CA SER A 48 -12.21 -7.14 -10.00
C SER A 48 -13.15 -7.08 -8.78
N PRO A 49 -14.45 -6.86 -8.98
CA PRO A 49 -15.43 -6.82 -7.88
C PRO A 49 -15.43 -8.09 -7.01
N ASP A 50 -15.29 -9.27 -7.63
CA ASP A 50 -15.29 -10.55 -6.92
C ASP A 50 -14.07 -10.69 -6.01
N MET A 51 -12.89 -10.28 -6.50
CA MET A 51 -11.67 -10.31 -5.70
C MET A 51 -11.71 -9.28 -4.57
N LEU A 52 -12.26 -8.09 -4.84
CA LEU A 52 -12.46 -7.08 -3.82
C LEU A 52 -13.40 -7.58 -2.71
N LYS A 53 -14.48 -8.28 -3.06
CA LYS A 53 -15.39 -8.92 -2.09
C LYS A 53 -14.64 -9.89 -1.18
N LYS A 54 -13.78 -10.75 -1.74
CA LYS A 54 -12.95 -11.67 -0.93
C LYS A 54 -11.99 -10.93 0.01
N PHE A 55 -11.38 -9.82 -0.41
CA PHE A 55 -10.55 -8.99 0.50
C PHE A 55 -11.37 -8.38 1.64
N ILE A 56 -12.57 -7.88 1.32
CA ILE A 56 -13.50 -7.31 2.30
C ILE A 56 -13.86 -8.34 3.36
N GLU A 57 -14.23 -9.55 2.94
CA GLU A 57 -14.61 -10.65 3.85
C GLU A 57 -13.42 -11.13 4.69
N LYS A 58 -12.26 -11.39 4.05
CA LYS A 58 -11.08 -11.94 4.73
C LYS A 58 -10.51 -11.02 5.82
N TYR A 59 -10.54 -9.72 5.58
CA TYR A 59 -9.90 -8.73 6.45
C TYR A 59 -10.88 -7.81 7.17
N ASP A 60 -12.18 -8.10 7.09
CA ASP A 60 -13.27 -7.29 7.64
C ASP A 60 -13.16 -5.80 7.23
N LEU A 61 -12.96 -5.56 5.92
CA LEU A 61 -12.75 -4.21 5.40
C LEU A 61 -14.08 -3.55 5.06
N LYS A 62 -14.25 -2.30 5.48
CA LYS A 62 -15.40 -1.51 5.05
C LYS A 62 -15.16 -0.96 3.64
N ARG A 63 -15.99 -1.34 2.67
CA ARG A 63 -15.90 -0.87 1.27
C ARG A 63 -15.77 0.65 1.15
N LYS A 64 -16.53 1.39 1.97
CA LYS A 64 -16.48 2.86 2.03
C LYS A 64 -15.07 3.42 2.31
N HIS A 65 -14.26 2.74 3.11
CA HIS A 65 -12.88 3.16 3.40
C HIS A 65 -11.93 2.83 2.25
N LEU A 66 -12.20 1.76 1.49
CA LEU A 66 -11.37 1.40 0.34
C LEU A 66 -11.59 2.35 -0.83
N THR A 67 -12.82 2.82 -1.03
CA THR A 67 -13.17 3.76 -2.11
C THR A 67 -12.87 5.23 -1.79
N ALA A 68 -12.65 5.57 -0.52
CA ALA A 68 -12.32 6.93 -0.09
C ALA A 68 -10.92 7.34 -0.59
N ALA A 69 -10.68 8.65 -0.70
CA ALA A 69 -9.35 9.16 -1.00
C ALA A 69 -8.33 8.62 0.02
N PRO A 70 -7.20 8.06 -0.44
CA PRO A 70 -6.26 7.41 0.46
C PRO A 70 -5.55 8.45 1.32
N ASN A 71 -5.34 8.11 2.60
CA ASN A 71 -4.45 8.90 3.44
C ASN A 71 -3.05 8.91 2.82
N PHE A 72 -2.34 10.04 2.92
CA PHE A 72 -1.00 10.21 2.35
C PHE A 72 -0.95 10.13 0.82
N ALA A 73 -2.00 10.56 0.11
CA ALA A 73 -2.07 10.52 -1.36
C ALA A 73 -0.79 11.02 -2.06
N SER A 74 -0.14 12.04 -1.50
CA SER A 74 1.13 12.60 -2.00
C SER A 74 2.34 11.66 -1.94
N LEU A 75 2.27 10.57 -1.18
CA LEU A 75 3.35 9.58 -1.01
C LEU A 75 3.09 8.28 -1.78
N LEU A 76 2.09 8.27 -2.66
CA LEU A 76 1.61 7.04 -3.31
C LEU A 76 2.08 6.89 -4.75
N ASP A 77 2.95 7.77 -5.23
CA ASP A 77 3.69 7.54 -6.47
C ASP A 77 4.60 6.30 -6.32
N HIS A 78 4.89 5.66 -7.44
CA HIS A 78 5.62 4.40 -7.46
C HIS A 78 7.04 4.51 -6.86
N PRO A 79 7.86 5.53 -7.19
CA PRO A 79 9.15 5.75 -6.53
C PRO A 79 9.07 5.81 -5.00
N THR A 80 8.17 6.66 -4.46
CA THR A 80 8.02 6.82 -3.01
C THR A 80 7.56 5.53 -2.33
N ARG A 81 6.63 4.79 -2.95
CA ARG A 81 6.19 3.48 -2.45
C ARG A 81 7.33 2.47 -2.34
N LYS A 82 8.20 2.38 -3.37
CA LYS A 82 9.37 1.49 -3.33
C LYS A 82 10.31 1.84 -2.18
N LEU A 83 10.55 3.13 -1.94
CA LEU A 83 11.39 3.58 -0.83
C LEU A 83 10.79 3.20 0.53
N ILE A 84 9.49 3.40 0.73
CA ILE A 84 8.78 3.01 1.95
C ILE A 84 8.83 1.49 2.16
N GLU A 85 8.62 0.69 1.11
CA GLU A 85 8.70 -0.77 1.22
C GLU A 85 10.12 -1.25 1.53
N TYR A 86 11.12 -0.69 0.85
CA TYR A 86 12.52 -1.00 1.11
C TYR A 86 12.90 -0.70 2.56
N GLN A 87 12.51 0.48 3.07
CA GLN A 87 12.69 0.85 4.47
C GLN A 87 12.11 -0.20 5.42
N ARG A 88 10.97 -0.81 5.08
CA ARG A 88 10.32 -1.78 5.97
C ARG A 88 10.89 -3.17 5.88
N VAL A 89 11.30 -3.62 4.69
CA VAL A 89 11.74 -5.00 4.43
C VAL A 89 13.25 -5.17 4.58
N ALA A 90 14.06 -4.23 4.09
CA ALA A 90 15.52 -4.37 4.03
C ALA A 90 16.24 -3.73 5.22
N MET A 91 15.68 -2.66 5.81
CA MET A 91 16.35 -1.93 6.87
C MET A 91 16.02 -2.48 8.26
N SER A 92 17.07 -2.62 9.08
CA SER A 92 16.95 -2.86 10.52
C SER A 92 16.25 -1.70 11.25
N SER A 93 15.78 -1.95 12.47
CA SER A 93 15.25 -0.88 13.34
C SER A 93 16.24 0.28 13.53
N THR A 94 17.51 -0.03 13.74
CA THR A 94 18.59 0.96 13.90
C THR A 94 18.79 1.80 12.63
N GLN A 95 18.93 1.16 11.47
CA GLN A 95 19.07 1.88 10.20
C GLN A 95 17.85 2.77 9.92
N ARG A 96 16.63 2.30 10.21
CA ARG A 96 15.42 3.12 10.08
C ARG A 96 15.45 4.35 10.98
N LYS A 97 15.89 4.20 12.23
CA LYS A 97 16.03 5.32 13.17
C LYS A 97 17.04 6.34 12.64
N HIS A 98 18.20 5.89 12.16
CA HIS A 98 19.20 6.78 11.57
C HIS A 98 18.70 7.47 10.31
N LEU A 99 17.96 6.78 9.43
CA LEU A 99 17.33 7.40 8.27
C LEU A 99 16.36 8.50 8.69
N MET A 100 15.51 8.28 9.71
CA MET A 100 14.60 9.31 10.19
C MET A 100 15.33 10.52 10.76
N HIS A 101 16.44 10.31 11.49
CA HIS A 101 17.29 11.41 11.97
C HIS A 101 17.96 12.15 10.82
N PHE A 102 18.53 11.43 9.85
CA PHE A 102 19.11 12.02 8.65
C PHE A 102 18.09 12.87 7.89
N LEU A 103 16.90 12.33 7.60
CA LEU A 103 15.85 13.09 6.91
C LEU A 103 15.44 14.33 7.71
N ARG A 104 15.36 14.26 9.03
CA ARG A 104 15.04 15.43 9.88
C ARG A 104 16.14 16.50 9.86
N ASP A 105 17.40 16.08 9.84
CA ASP A 105 18.54 16.99 9.97
C ASP A 105 18.95 17.60 8.60
N PHE A 106 18.67 16.91 7.49
CA PHE A 106 19.07 17.29 6.13
C PHE A 106 17.92 17.72 5.21
N LEU A 107 16.65 17.46 5.56
CA LEU A 107 15.54 18.09 4.85
C LEU A 107 15.30 19.49 5.43
N PRO A 108 15.08 20.52 4.59
CA PRO A 108 14.76 21.86 5.06
C PRO A 108 13.54 21.81 5.99
N ARG A 109 13.59 22.52 7.12
CA ARG A 109 12.48 22.59 8.08
C ARG A 109 11.22 23.27 7.52
N THR A 110 11.33 23.89 6.35
CA THR A 110 10.29 24.69 5.70
C THR A 110 9.67 23.97 4.52
N TYR A 111 8.50 23.37 4.75
CA TYR A 111 7.34 23.38 3.87
C TYR A 111 6.08 23.41 4.73
#